data_AF-A0A7V4BU24-F1
#
_entry.id   AF-A0A7V4BU24-F1
#
_cell.length_a   1.000
_cell.length_b   1.000
_cell.length_c   1.000
_cell.angle_alpha   90.00
_cell.angle_beta   90.00
_cell.angle_gamma   90.00
#
_symmetry.space_group_name_H-M   'P 1'
#
loop_
_entity.id
_entity.type
_entity.pdbx_description
1 polymer ?
#
loop_
_entity_poly.entity_id
_entity_poly.type
_entity_poly.pdbx_seq_one_letter_code
_entity_poly.pdbx_strand_id
1 'polypeptide(L)' 'MEIGIYLILAALALVVLWVFFYLVPLGLWFQCILTGVRMSLIQLILMRWRKVPPSIIVNALINSKKAGLDL' A
#
# COMPACT_ATOMS: atom_id res chain seq x y z
N MET A 1 -25.39 29.45 -0.61
CA MET A 1 -23.94 29.45 -0.89
C MET A 1 -23.18 28.41 -0.07
N GLU A 2 -23.60 28.10 1.16
CA GLU A 2 -22.88 27.17 2.05
C GLU A 2 -22.86 25.71 1.57
N ILE A 3 -23.99 25.19 1.06
CA ILE A 3 -24.10 23.81 0.54
C ILE A 3 -23.11 23.54 -0.60
N GLY A 4 -22.86 24.55 -1.45
CA GLY A 4 -21.90 24.43 -2.56
C GLY A 4 -20.47 24.23 -2.09
N ILE A 5 -20.07 24.87 -0.99
CA ILE A 5 -18.73 24.74 -0.40
C ILE A 5 -18.54 23.33 0.19
N TYR A 6 -19.53 22.82 0.91
CA TYR A 6 -19.47 21.45 1.47
C TYR A 6 -19.38 20.38 0.38
N LEU A 7 -20.09 20.54 -0.73
CA LEU A 7 -20.02 19.60 -1.87
C LEU A 7 -18.63 19.60 -2.51
N ILE A 8 -18.02 20.77 -2.71
CA ILE A 8 -16.66 20.88 -3.24
C ILE A 8 -15.65 20.22 -2.29
N LEU A 9 -15.78 20.47 -0.99
CA LEU A 9 -14.90 19.90 0.02
C LEU A 9 -15.02 18.36 0.07
N ALA A 10 -16.24 17.84 0.01
CA ALA A 10 -16.50 16.41 -0.03
C ALA A 10 -15.91 15.75 -1.29
N ALA A 11 -16.07 16.38 -2.45
CA ALA A 11 -15.47 15.88 -3.70
C ALA A 11 -13.93 15.88 -3.61
N LEU A 12 -13.33 16.94 -3.08
CA LEU A 12 -11.88 17.03 -2.88
C LEU A 12 -11.37 15.92 -1.93
N ALA A 13 -12.08 15.70 -0.81
CA ALA A 13 -11.73 14.65 0.14
C ALA A 13 -11.78 13.26 -0.50
N LEU A 14 -12.78 13.00 -1.36
CA LEU A 14 -12.95 11.73 -2.05
C LEU A 14 -11.82 11.49 -3.07
N VAL A 15 -11.38 12.52 -3.79
CA VAL A 15 -10.23 12.46 -4.69
C VAL A 15 -8.94 12.17 -3.92
N VAL A 16 -8.70 12.88 -2.81
CA VAL A 16 -7.50 12.65 -1.98
C VAL A 16 -7.48 11.23 -1.42
N LEU A 17 -8.63 10.74 -0.94
CA LEU A 17 -8.78 9.37 -0.44
C LEU A 17 -8.50 8.34 -1.53
N TRP A 18 -9.00 8.56 -2.75
CA TRP A 18 -8.76 7.69 -3.89
C TRP A 18 -7.27 7.62 -4.27
N VAL A 19 -6.60 8.77 -4.33
CA VAL A 19 -5.14 8.84 -4.59
C VAL A 19 -4.36 8.13 -3.48
N PHE A 20 -4.75 8.32 -2.22
CA PHE A 20 -4.12 7.64 -1.08
C PHE A 20 -4.20 6.12 -1.20
N PHE A 21 -5.38 5.57 -1.49
CA PHE A 21 -5.54 4.12 -1.69
C PHE A 21 -4.82 3.59 -2.94
N TYR A 22 -4.66 4.40 -3.99
CA TYR A 22 -3.86 4.04 -5.16
C TYR A 22 -2.37 3.95 -4.82
N LEU A 23 -1.85 4.94 -4.08
CA LEU A 23 -0.43 5.05 -3.76
C LEU A 23 -0.01 4.01 -2.73
N VAL A 24 -0.83 3.80 -1.69
CA VAL A 24 -0.52 2.93 -0.56
C VAL A 24 -0.91 1.49 -0.88
N PRO A 25 0.05 0.54 -1.03
CA PRO A 25 -0.24 -0.87 -1.28
C PRO A 25 -0.72 -1.60 -0.02
N LEU A 26 -1.89 -1.23 0.51
CA LEU A 26 -2.47 -1.84 1.69
C LEU A 26 -2.69 -3.35 1.53
N GLY A 27 -3.10 -3.79 0.33
CA GLY A 27 -3.32 -5.22 0.06
C GLY A 27 -2.06 -6.07 0.22
N LEU A 28 -0.93 -5.60 -0.31
CA LEU A 28 0.36 -6.30 -0.17
C LEU A 28 0.85 -6.29 1.27
N TRP A 29 0.71 -5.15 1.97
CA TRP A 29 1.08 -5.04 3.36
C TRP A 29 0.29 -6.01 4.27
N PHE A 30 -1.00 -6.15 4.02
CA PHE A 30 -1.84 -7.10 4.76
C PHE A 30 -1.39 -8.55 4.54
N GLN A 31 -1.03 -8.92 3.30
CA GLN A 31 -0.47 -10.25 3.00
C GLN A 31 0.84 -10.52 3.76
N CYS A 32 1.70 -9.51 3.91
CA CYS A 32 2.92 -9.64 4.71
C CYS A 32 2.60 -9.97 6.17
N ILE A 33 1.65 -9.25 6.78
CA ILE A 33 1.23 -9.48 8.18
C ILE A 33 0.69 -10.91 8.36
N LEU A 34 -0.20 -11.35 7.48
CA LEU A 34 -0.80 -12.68 7.54
C LEU A 34 0.23 -13.80 7.41
N THR A 35 1.31 -13.57 6.65
CA THR A 35 2.39 -14.54 6.45
C THR A 35 3.52 -14.38 7.48
N GLY A 36 3.43 -13.40 8.39
CA GLY A 36 4.50 -13.12 9.35
C GLY A 36 5.78 -12.53 8.73
N VAL A 37 5.71 -12.02 7.49
CA VAL A 37 6.81 -11.31 6.83
C VAL A 37 6.80 -9.86 7.32
N ARG A 38 7.91 -9.41 7.92
CA ARG A 38 8.01 -8.05 8.47
C ARG A 38 8.33 -7.06 7.36
N MET A 39 7.32 -6.29 6.93
CA MET A 39 7.52 -5.20 5.97
C MET A 39 6.71 -3.96 6.34
N SER A 40 7.34 -2.79 6.31
CA SER A 40 6.67 -1.54 6.61
C SER A 40 5.89 -1.01 5.40
N LEU A 41 4.75 -0.36 5.64
CA LEU A 41 3.99 0.35 4.61
C LEU A 41 4.84 1.37 3.86
N ILE A 42 5.68 2.08 4.62
CA ILE A 42 6.62 3.08 4.09
C ILE A 42 7.54 2.45 3.06
N GLN A 43 8.10 1.27 3.34
CA GLN A 43 8.99 0.59 2.41
C GLN A 43 8.27 0.20 1.11
N LEU A 44 7.03 -0.29 1.17
CA LEU A 44 6.26 -0.61 -0.02
C LEU A 44 5.91 0.63 -0.87
N ILE A 45 5.68 1.78 -0.22
CA ILE A 45 5.48 3.07 -0.90
C ILE A 45 6.80 3.51 -1.58
N LEU A 46 7.92 3.40 -0.89
CA LEU A 46 9.25 3.72 -1.43
C LEU A 46 9.62 2.82 -2.62
N MET A 47 9.19 1.55 -2.62
CA MET A 47 9.37 0.66 -3.77
C MET A 47 8.65 1.21 -5.01
N ARG A 48 7.38 1.61 -4.90
CA ARG A 48 6.65 2.23 -6.01
C ARG A 48 7.35 3.51 -6.49
N TRP A 49 7.82 4.34 -5.56
CA TRP A 49 8.55 5.57 -5.89
C TRP A 49 9.82 5.29 -6.70
N ARG A 50 10.57 4.26 -6.31
CA ARG A 50 11.77 3.78 -7.03
C ARG A 50 11.46 3.01 -8.32
N LYS A 51 10.19 2.96 -8.75
CA LYS A 51 9.71 2.15 -9.90
C LYS A 51 9.99 0.65 -9.75
N VAL A 52 10.10 0.15 -8.52
CA VAL A 52 10.25 -1.27 -8.23
C VAL A 52 8.88 -1.86 -7.93
N PRO A 53 8.41 -2.89 -8.64
CA PRO A 53 7.10 -3.48 -8.40
C PRO A 53 7.06 -4.22 -7.05
N PRO A 54 6.35 -3.71 -6.02
CA PRO A 54 6.38 -4.29 -4.67
C PRO A 54 5.80 -5.71 -4.60
N SER A 55 4.88 -6.05 -5.52
CA SER A 55 4.26 -7.39 -5.60
C SER A 55 5.30 -8.50 -5.76
N ILE A 56 6.32 -8.29 -6.60
CA ILE A 56 7.36 -9.31 -6.85
C ILE A 56 8.16 -9.57 -5.58
N ILE A 57 8.52 -8.51 -4.86
CA ILE A 57 9.32 -8.58 -3.63
C ILE A 57 8.53 -9.24 -2.50
N VAL A 58 7.28 -8.84 -2.30
CA VAL A 58 6.42 -9.44 -1.26
C VAL A 58 6.22 -10.93 -1.50
N ASN A 59 5.91 -11.33 -2.74
CA ASN A 59 5.73 -12.74 -3.07
C ASN A 59 7.02 -13.55 -2.89
N ALA A 60 8.18 -13.00 -3.28
CA ALA A 60 9.47 -13.65 -3.06
C ALA A 60 9.74 -13.87 -1.57
N LEU A 61 9.50 -12.86 -0.73
CA LEU A 61 9.72 -12.95 0.72
C LEU A 61 8.75 -13.93 1.39
N ILE A 62 7.48 -13.93 0.98
CA ILE A 62 6.49 -14.92 1.44
C ILE A 62 6.94 -16.34 1.09
N ASN A 63 7.41 -16.56 -0.13
CA ASN A 63 7.87 -17.88 -0.57
C ASN A 63 9.13 -18.32 0.16
N SER A 64 10.10 -17.43 0.37
CA SER A 64 11.29 -17.71 1.17
C SER A 64 10.91 -18.06 2.62
N LYS A 65 9.99 -17.31 3.22
CA LYS A 65 9.51 -17.60 4.58
C LYS A 65 8.84 -18.97 4.67
N LYS A 66 8.03 -19.34 3.68
CA LYS A 66 7.42 -20.67 3.56
C LYS A 66 8.45 -21.78 3.34
N ALA A 67 9.54 -21.48 2.64
CA ALA A 67 10.66 -22.40 2.44
C ALA A 67 11.60 -22.52 3.65
N GLY A 68 11.33 -21.79 4.75
CA GLY A 68 12.19 -21.76 5.93
C GLY A 68 13.47 -20.94 5.75
N LEU A 69 13.55 -20.13 4.70
CA LEU A 69 14.65 -19.21 4.45
C LEU A 69 14.28 -17.85 5.06
N ASP A 70 15.08 -17.37 6.02
CA ASP A 70 15.00 -15.98 6.50
C ASP A 70 15.93 -15.10 5.64
N LEU A 71 15.32 -14.12 4.96
CA LEU A 71 15.97 -13.12 4.10
C LEU A 71 15.55 -11.70 4.53
#